data_AF-Q73G89-F1
#
_entry.id   AF-Q73G89-F1
#
_cell.length_a   1.000
_cell.length_b   1.000
_cell.length_c   1.000
_cell.angle_alpha   90.00
_cell.angle_beta   90.00
_cell.angle_gamma   90.00
#
_symmetry.space_group_name_H-M   'P 1'
#
loop_
_entity.id
_entity.type
_entity.pdbx_description
1 polymer ?
#
loop_
_entity_poly.entity_id
_entity_poly.type
_entity_poly.pdbx_seq_one_letter_code
_entity_poly.pdbx_strand_id
1 'polypeptide(L)' 'MFRDGAFKVLGIDSGANQNEINKAYQNLMKLVHPDKGGSEYFAQKLNAARDRLLKR' A
#
# COMPACT_ATOMS: atom_id res chain seq x y z
N MET A 1 7.79 6.59 -7.38
CA MET A 1 8.09 5.67 -6.26
C MET A 1 8.87 4.45 -6.76
N PHE A 2 9.94 4.04 -6.07
CA PHE A 2 10.72 2.85 -6.44
C PHE A 2 10.07 1.57 -5.92
N ARG A 3 10.34 0.42 -6.56
CA ARG A 3 9.72 -0.88 -6.22
C ARG A 3 10.02 -1.29 -4.77
N ASP A 4 11.26 -1.17 -4.32
CA ASP A 4 11.65 -1.48 -2.93
C ASP A 4 11.04 -0.51 -1.93
N GLY A 5 10.89 0.76 -2.31
CA GLY A 5 10.15 1.75 -1.52
C GLY A 5 8.68 1.37 -1.34
N ALA A 6 8.09 0.68 -2.33
CA ALA A 6 6.70 0.25 -2.26
C ALA A 6 6.44 -0.91 -1.31
N PHE A 7 7.36 -1.86 -1.23
CA PHE A 7 7.31 -2.89 -0.20
C PHE A 7 7.41 -2.27 1.21
N LYS A 8 8.32 -1.31 1.41
CA LYS A 8 8.46 -0.59 2.69
C LYS A 8 7.21 0.20 3.08
N VAL A 9 6.56 0.89 2.14
CA VAL A 9 5.33 1.63 2.41
C VAL A 9 4.17 0.70 2.81
N LEU A 10 4.12 -0.50 2.25
CA LEU A 10 3.13 -1.51 2.62
C LEU A 10 3.54 -2.35 3.85
N GLY A 11 4.74 -2.16 4.40
CA GLY A 11 5.23 -2.89 5.55
C GLY A 11 5.43 -4.40 5.29
N ILE A 12 5.86 -4.77 4.09
CA ILE A 12 6.05 -6.16 3.65
C ILE A 12 7.43 -6.35 3.00
N ASP A 13 7.87 -7.61 2.90
CA ASP A 13 9.14 -7.97 2.28
C ASP A 13 9.14 -7.84 0.75
N SER A 14 10.33 -7.61 0.16
CA SER A 14 10.52 -7.45 -1.29
C SER A 14 10.24 -8.71 -2.12
N GLY A 15 10.04 -9.85 -1.47
CA GLY A 15 9.62 -11.12 -2.06
C GLY A 15 8.11 -11.38 -2.00
N ALA A 16 7.32 -10.46 -1.43
CA ALA A 16 5.90 -10.66 -1.22
C ALA A 16 5.15 -10.87 -2.54
N ASN A 17 4.26 -11.86 -2.54
CA ASN A 17 3.41 -12.18 -3.67
C ASN A 17 2.20 -11.21 -3.77
N GLN A 18 1.46 -11.31 -4.87
CA GLN A 18 0.30 -10.43 -5.13
C GLN A 18 -0.78 -10.49 -4.04
N ASN A 19 -1.00 -11.65 -3.41
CA ASN A 19 -1.99 -11.78 -2.34
C ASN A 19 -1.52 -11.05 -1.08
N GLU A 20 -0.25 -11.17 -0.72
CA GLU A 20 0.36 -10.48 0.41
C GLU A 20 0.33 -8.96 0.22
N ILE A 21 0.65 -8.47 -1.00
CA ILE A 21 0.56 -7.06 -1.37
C ILE A 21 -0.87 -6.54 -1.19
N ASN A 22 -1.87 -7.23 -1.72
CA ASN A 22 -3.27 -6.81 -1.59
C ASN A 22 -3.75 -6.87 -0.14
N LYS A 23 -3.37 -7.90 0.63
CA LYS A 23 -3.75 -8.02 2.04
C LYS A 23 -3.17 -6.89 2.88
N ALA A 24 -1.89 -6.58 2.72
CA ALA A 24 -1.23 -5.47 3.41
C ALA A 24 -1.87 -4.13 3.08
N TYR A 25 -2.10 -3.87 1.79
CA TYR A 25 -2.81 -2.68 1.32
C TYR A 25 -4.19 -2.54 1.95
N GLN A 26 -5.02 -3.60 1.94
CA GLN A 26 -6.38 -3.54 2.49
C GLN A 26 -6.37 -3.27 4.00
N ASN A 27 -5.44 -3.88 4.74
CA ASN A 27 -5.30 -3.65 6.17
C ASN A 27 -4.90 -2.21 6.49
N LEU A 28 -3.90 -1.68 5.78
CA LEU A 28 -3.45 -0.30 5.95
C LEU A 28 -4.51 0.71 5.52
N MET A 29 -5.19 0.46 4.40
CA MET A 29 -6.24 1.35 3.90
C MET A 29 -7.40 1.47 4.89
N LYS A 30 -7.80 0.38 5.56
CA LYS A 30 -8.84 0.44 6.60
C LYS A 30 -8.48 1.39 7.76
N LEU A 31 -7.19 1.55 8.05
CA LEU A 31 -6.70 2.43 9.11
C LEU A 31 -6.59 3.89 8.65
N VAL A 32 -6.20 4.11 7.39
CA VAL A 32 -5.90 5.47 6.90
C VAL A 32 -6.98 6.06 5.99
N HIS A 33 -8.08 5.36 5.73
CA HIS A 33 -9.12 5.82 4.80
C HIS A 33 -9.70 7.19 5.21
N PRO A 34 -9.77 8.18 4.30
CA PRO A 34 -10.32 9.51 4.59
C PRO A 34 -11.74 9.46 5.16
N ASP A 35 -12.62 8.65 4.56
CA ASP A 35 -14.01 8.49 5.01
C ASP A 35 -14.16 7.97 6.46
N LYS A 36 -13.08 7.43 7.03
CA LYS A 36 -13.04 6.96 8.44
C LYS A 36 -12.26 7.90 9.34
N GLY A 37 -12.07 9.15 8.92
CA GLY A 37 -11.26 10.14 9.64
C GLY A 37 -9.75 9.95 9.46
N GLY A 38 -9.34 9.16 8.47
CA GLY A 38 -7.95 8.97 8.10
C GLY A 38 -7.41 10.10 7.23
N SER A 39 -6.28 9.85 6.55
CA SER A 39 -5.55 10.86 5.79
C SER A 39 -5.57 10.55 4.31
N GLU A 40 -6.00 11.52 3.51
CA GLU A 40 -5.92 11.44 2.05
C GLU A 40 -4.48 11.25 1.56
N TYR A 41 -3.53 11.96 2.16
CA TYR A 41 -2.11 11.81 1.84
C TYR A 41 -1.62 10.36 2.04
N PHE A 42 -1.96 9.73 3.17
CA PHE A 42 -1.55 8.35 3.43
C PHE A 42 -2.27 7.36 2.52
N ALA A 43 -3.56 7.55 2.25
CA ALA A 43 -4.31 6.72 1.31
C ALA A 43 -3.69 6.78 -0.10
N GLN A 44 -3.39 7.98 -0.61
CA GLN A 44 -2.72 8.15 -1.91
C GLN A 44 -1.33 7.49 -1.94
N LYS A 45 -0.56 7.58 -0.85
CA LYS A 45 0.74 6.92 -0.73
C LYS A 45 0.64 5.39 -0.77
N LEU A 46 -0.39 4.80 -0.14
CA LEU A 46 -0.66 3.36 -0.21
C LEU A 46 -1.11 2.91 -1.60
N ASN A 47 -1.94 3.72 -2.29
CA ASN A 47 -2.36 3.46 -3.67
C ASN A 47 -1.14 3.40 -4.60
N ALA A 48 -0.32 4.44 -4.58
CA ALA A 48 0.91 4.51 -5.38
C ALA A 48 1.87 3.34 -5.11
N ALA A 49 1.93 2.85 -3.87
CA ALA A 49 2.72 1.68 -3.51
C ALA A 49 2.18 0.40 -4.16
N ARG A 50 0.88 0.14 -4.00
CA ARG A 50 0.23 -1.03 -4.57
C ARG A 50 0.33 -1.05 -6.09
N ASP A 51 0.05 0.06 -6.74
CA ASP A 51 0.06 0.17 -8.20
C ASP A 51 1.48 -0.08 -8.75
N ARG A 52 2.50 0.45 -8.07
CA ARG A 52 3.91 0.21 -8.42
C ARG A 52 4.30 -1.26 -8.34
N LEU A 53 3.78 -2.00 -7.36
CA LEU A 53 4.11 -3.43 -7.18
C LEU A 53 3.32 -4.35 -8.10
N LEU A 54 2.06 -4.00 -8.40
CA LEU A 54 1.16 -4.81 -9.21
C LEU A 54 1.17 -4.42 -10.70
N LYS A 55 1.95 -3.40 -11.10
CA LYS A 55 2.01 -2.85 -12.47
C LYS A 55 0.62 -2.48 -13.00
N ARG A 56 -0.16 -1.79 -12.16
CA ARG A 56 -1.45 -1.22 -12.56
C ARG A 56 -1.31 0.23 -12.97
#